data_AF-A0A924XKD5-F1
#
_entry.id   AF-A0A924XKD5-F1
#
_cell.length_a   1.000
_cell.length_b   1.000
_cell.length_c   1.000
_cell.angle_alpha   90.00
_cell.angle_beta   90.00
_cell.angle_gamma   90.00
#
_symmetry.space_group_name_H-M   'P 1'
#
loop_
_entity.id
_entity.type
_entity.pdbx_description
1 polymer ?
#
loop_
_entity_poly.entity_id
_entity_poly.type
_entity_poly.pdbx_seq_one_letter_code
_entity_poly.pdbx_strand_id
1 'polypeptide(L)'
;MAQSINRYFQMMPMMTRGSKPSGRLWYPAADVYETEIGWLVKVELAGVSLDEIEIDVQGDTLFLAGTRRDSHCGGCLTFHQLEITYSRFEKTLRFPKSIQNATIEHNFDNGLLIINLKKAE
;
A
#
# COMPACT_ATOMS: atom_id res chain seq x y z
N MET A 1 12.30 -14.03 -1.70
CA MET A 1 11.82 -12.85 -0.95
C MET A 1 10.28 -12.73 -0.90
N ALA A 2 9.49 -13.43 -1.74
CA ALA A 2 8.02 -13.42 -1.69
C ALA A 2 7.35 -14.18 -0.50
N GLN A 3 8.11 -14.96 0.27
CA GLN A 3 7.50 -15.81 1.32
C GLN A 3 7.15 -15.05 2.62
N SER A 4 7.76 -13.91 2.91
CA SER A 4 7.49 -13.14 4.14
C SER A 4 6.15 -12.43 4.09
N ILE A 5 5.86 -11.79 2.95
CA ILE A 5 4.61 -11.07 2.68
C ILE A 5 3.43 -12.03 2.79
N ASN A 6 3.52 -13.20 2.13
CA ASN A 6 2.47 -14.20 2.16
C ASN A 6 2.30 -14.85 3.55
N ARG A 7 3.39 -15.04 4.33
CA ARG A 7 3.29 -15.57 5.71
C ARG A 7 2.60 -14.59 6.65
N TYR A 8 2.79 -13.28 6.46
CA TYR A 8 2.07 -12.25 7.22
C TYR A 8 0.59 -12.20 6.82
N PHE A 9 0.30 -12.22 5.51
CA PHE A 9 -1.09 -12.26 5.00
C PHE A 9 -1.82 -13.55 5.38
N GLN A 10 -1.15 -14.70 5.42
CA GLN A 10 -1.70 -15.99 5.85
C GLN A 10 -1.80 -16.16 7.38
N MET A 11 -1.08 -15.36 8.17
CA MET A 11 -1.26 -15.31 9.64
C MET A 11 -2.48 -14.49 10.07
N MET A 12 -3.15 -13.79 9.14
CA MET A 12 -4.40 -13.07 9.35
C MET A 12 -5.64 -13.90 8.93
N PRO A 13 -5.81 -15.10 9.51
CA PRO A 13 -7.12 -15.40 10.10
C PRO A 13 -7.06 -16.06 11.49
N MET A 14 -5.93 -16.02 12.20
CA MET A 14 -5.80 -16.70 13.50
C MET A 14 -5.08 -15.87 14.57
N MET A 15 -5.34 -14.57 14.66
CA MET A 15 -5.05 -13.80 15.87
C MET A 15 -6.27 -12.98 16.28
N THR A 16 -7.01 -13.54 17.24
CA THR A 16 -7.86 -12.86 18.22
C THR A 16 -8.95 -11.92 17.68
N ARG A 17 -10.20 -12.40 17.76
CA ARG A 17 -11.31 -11.54 18.22
C ARG A 17 -10.83 -10.83 19.50
N GLY A 18 -10.43 -9.55 19.43
CA GLY A 18 -10.20 -8.76 20.64
C GLY A 18 -9.14 -7.66 20.59
N SER A 19 -8.15 -7.74 19.71
CA SER A 19 -7.09 -6.72 19.66
C SER A 19 -7.26 -5.84 18.44
N LYS A 20 -8.19 -4.88 18.52
CA LYS A 20 -8.17 -3.74 17.60
C LYS A 20 -6.84 -3.00 17.82
N PRO A 21 -6.03 -2.76 16.77
CA PRO A 21 -4.88 -1.85 16.92
C PRO A 21 -5.40 -0.54 17.51
N SER A 22 -4.79 -0.09 18.60
CA SER A 22 -5.29 1.02 19.42
C SER A 22 -5.12 2.41 18.78
N GLY A 23 -4.61 2.47 17.54
CA GLY A 23 -4.44 3.70 16.75
C GLY A 23 -5.44 3.80 15.61
N ARG A 24 -5.65 5.02 15.08
CA ARG A 24 -6.36 5.20 13.80
C ARG A 24 -5.59 4.44 12.72
N LEU A 25 -6.26 3.51 12.05
CA LEU A 25 -5.73 2.87 10.86
C LEU A 25 -5.85 3.83 9.69
N TRP A 26 -4.75 4.00 8.95
CA TRP A 26 -4.77 4.76 7.70
C TRP A 26 -4.97 3.78 6.54
N TYR A 27 -6.04 4.01 5.78
CA TYR A 27 -6.36 3.29 4.56
C TYR A 27 -6.15 4.23 3.38
N PRO A 28 -5.00 4.20 2.71
CA PRO A 28 -4.70 5.13 1.63
C PRO A 28 -5.73 5.03 0.51
N ALA A 29 -6.16 6.15 -0.05
CA ALA A 29 -7.07 6.17 -1.19
C ALA A 29 -6.37 5.61 -2.43
N ALA A 30 -7.13 4.98 -3.33
CA ALA A 30 -6.59 4.53 -4.60
C ALA A 30 -7.61 4.65 -5.71
N ASP A 31 -7.11 5.02 -6.89
CA ASP A 31 -7.85 5.04 -8.15
C ASP A 31 -7.30 3.93 -9.06
N VAL A 32 -8.18 3.23 -9.76
CA VAL A 32 -7.82 2.15 -10.68
C VAL A 32 -8.49 2.40 -12.02
N TYR A 33 -7.71 2.40 -13.09
CA TYR A 33 -8.16 2.63 -14.46
C TYR A 33 -7.78 1.44 -15.32
N GLU A 34 -8.72 0.98 -16.16
CA GLU A 34 -8.39 0.09 -17.29
C GLU A 34 -7.87 0.95 -18.45
N THR A 35 -6.80 0.48 -19.08
CA THR A 35 -6.23 1.09 -20.29
C THR A 35 -6.15 0.05 -21.39
N GLU A 36 -5.85 0.47 -22.62
CA GLU A 36 -5.70 -0.45 -23.75
C GLU A 36 -4.64 -1.53 -23.46
N ILE A 37 -3.51 -1.10 -22.88
CA ILE A 37 -2.33 -1.95 -22.61
C ILE A 37 -2.36 -2.66 -21.26
N GLY A 38 -3.33 -2.39 -20.38
CA GLY A 38 -3.36 -2.97 -19.03
C GLY A 38 -4.14 -2.15 -18.01
N TRP A 39 -3.51 -1.88 -16.87
CA TRP A 39 -4.10 -1.12 -15.77
C TRP A 39 -3.17 -0.02 -15.28
N LEU A 40 -3.77 1.10 -14.88
CA LEU A 40 -3.10 2.20 -14.18
C LEU A 40 -3.69 2.30 -12.78
N VAL A 41 -2.86 2.22 -11.75
CA VAL A 41 -3.24 2.38 -10.35
C VAL A 41 -2.56 3.62 -9.80
N LYS A 42 -3.32 4.46 -9.09
CA LYS A 42 -2.77 5.57 -8.30
C LYS A 42 -3.11 5.35 -6.84
N VAL A 43 -2.14 5.51 -5.94
CA VAL A 43 -2.35 5.36 -4.50
C VAL A 43 -1.82 6.61 -3.79
N GLU A 44 -2.65 7.24 -2.96
CA GLU A 44 -2.24 8.40 -2.15
C GLU A 44 -1.36 7.92 -1.00
N LEU A 45 -0.10 8.34 -1.02
CA LEU A 45 0.94 7.95 -0.07
C LEU A 45 1.84 9.13 0.34
N ALA A 46 1.31 10.35 0.45
CA ALA A 46 2.10 11.53 0.78
C ALA A 46 2.89 11.33 2.09
N GLY A 47 4.19 11.68 2.14
CA GLY A 47 5.00 11.47 3.35
C GLY A 47 5.32 10.00 3.68
N VAL A 48 5.08 9.06 2.77
CA VAL A 48 5.66 7.71 2.82
C VAL A 48 6.96 7.72 2.02
N SER A 49 7.99 7.09 2.56
CA SER A 49 9.26 6.91 1.85
C SER A 49 9.17 5.72 0.91
N LEU A 50 9.77 5.82 -0.29
CA LEU A 50 9.72 4.79 -1.33
C LEU A 50 10.28 3.43 -0.88
N ASP A 51 11.32 3.45 -0.04
CA ASP A 51 11.96 2.26 0.52
C ASP A 51 11.11 1.54 1.58
N GLU A 52 10.05 2.19 2.08
CA GLU A 52 9.08 1.60 3.01
C GLU A 52 7.85 1.05 2.29
N ILE A 53 7.83 1.02 0.94
CA ILE A 53 6.72 0.51 0.14
C ILE A 53 7.06 -0.89 -0.39
N GLU A 54 6.19 -1.84 -0.08
CA GLU A 54 6.22 -3.19 -0.64
C GLU A 54 5.06 -3.36 -1.63
N ILE A 55 5.35 -3.92 -2.81
CA ILE A 55 4.37 -4.21 -3.85
C ILE A 55 4.49 -5.70 -4.22
N ASP A 56 3.37 -6.41 -4.21
CA ASP A 56 3.29 -7.82 -4.59
C ASP A 56 2.05 -8.09 -5.45
N VAL A 57 2.14 -9.09 -6.33
CA VAL A 57 1.04 -9.49 -7.22
C VAL A 57 0.83 -10.99 -7.12
N GLN A 58 -0.42 -11.39 -6.85
CA GLN A 58 -0.83 -12.78 -6.82
C GLN A 58 -2.15 -12.96 -7.55
N GLY A 59 -2.13 -13.72 -8.64
CA GLY A 59 -3.29 -13.96 -9.50
C GLY A 59 -3.84 -12.66 -10.07
N ASP A 60 -5.03 -12.27 -9.61
CA ASP A 60 -5.78 -11.08 -9.99
C ASP A 60 -5.68 -9.94 -8.95
N THR A 61 -4.79 -10.06 -7.97
CA THR A 61 -4.75 -9.17 -6.81
C THR A 61 -3.39 -8.48 -6.67
N LEU A 62 -3.42 -7.15 -6.56
CA LEU A 62 -2.28 -6.31 -6.19
C LEU A 62 -2.33 -6.03 -4.70
N PHE A 63 -1.22 -6.32 -4.02
CA PHE A 63 -1.00 -6.01 -2.62
C PHE A 63 0.01 -4.88 -2.51
N LEU A 64 -0.31 -3.88 -1.70
CA LEU A 64 0.62 -2.86 -1.27
C LEU A 64 0.65 -2.81 0.25
N ALA A 65 1.84 -2.66 0.82
CA ALA A 65 2.02 -2.43 2.24
C ALA A 65 3.13 -1.40 2.45
N GLY A 66 3.11 -0.76 3.62
CA GLY A 66 4.18 0.15 4.01
C GLY A 66 3.86 0.90 5.29
N THR A 67 4.69 1.88 5.65
CA THR A 67 4.51 2.67 6.88
C THR A 67 4.66 4.16 6.61
N ARG A 68 3.67 4.97 7.02
CA ARG A 68 3.82 6.43 7.11
C ARG A 68 4.36 6.79 8.48
N ARG A 69 5.52 7.44 8.52
CA ARG A 69 6.20 7.87 9.75
C ARG A 69 6.26 9.39 9.83
N ASP A 70 6.25 9.92 11.04
CA ASP A 70 6.61 11.31 11.27
C ASP A 70 8.12 11.39 11.52
N SER A 71 8.87 11.82 10.51
CA SER A 71 10.33 11.99 10.60
C SER A 71 10.76 13.40 11.01
N HIS A 72 9.80 14.32 11.19
CA HIS A 72 10.09 15.74 11.42
C HIS A 72 9.89 16.15 12.88
N CYS A 73 9.08 15.41 13.62
CA CYS A 73 8.84 15.69 15.04
C CYS A 73 9.88 14.99 15.94
N GLY A 74 10.85 15.76 16.44
CA GLY A 74 11.81 15.34 17.48
C GLY A 74 11.32 15.62 18.90
N GLY A 75 12.25 15.59 19.88
CA GLY A 75 11.93 15.94 21.27
C GLY A 75 11.59 17.43 21.47
N CYS A 76 10.88 17.73 22.57
CA CYS A 76 10.46 19.08 22.99
C CYS A 76 9.49 19.80 22.04
N LEU A 77 8.38 19.15 21.67
CA LEU A 77 7.31 19.75 20.88
C LEU A 77 5.99 19.81 21.66
N THR A 78 5.32 20.95 21.59
CA THR A 78 3.93 21.11 22.01
C THR A 78 3.07 21.11 20.74
N PHE A 79 2.18 20.14 20.59
CA PHE A 79 1.25 20.10 19.45
C PHE A 79 -0.06 20.81 19.82
N HIS A 80 -0.67 21.49 18.84
CA HIS A 80 -2.01 22.05 18.97
C HIS A 80 -3.07 21.17 18.32
N GLN A 81 -2.71 20.42 17.27
CA GLN A 81 -3.62 19.59 16.48
C GLN A 81 -2.83 18.53 15.71
N LEU A 82 -3.36 17.30 15.67
CA LEU A 82 -2.78 16.15 14.97
C LEU A 82 -3.88 15.40 14.20
N GLU A 83 -3.99 15.66 12.91
CA GLU A 83 -4.97 15.00 12.02
C GLU A 83 -4.35 13.95 11.10
N ILE A 84 -3.05 14.06 10.87
CA ILE A 84 -2.29 13.13 10.02
C ILE A 84 -2.16 11.81 10.77
N THR A 85 -2.57 10.73 10.12
CA THR A 85 -2.44 9.39 10.67
C THR A 85 -1.11 8.78 10.25
N TYR A 86 -0.23 8.53 11.22
CA TYR A 86 1.03 7.82 11.06
C TYR A 86 0.83 6.36 11.49
N SER A 87 0.85 5.45 10.52
CA SER A 87 0.56 4.04 10.75
C SER A 87 1.20 3.19 9.66
N ARG A 88 1.38 1.90 9.96
CA ARG A 88 1.48 0.88 8.92
C ARG A 88 0.16 0.84 8.16
N PHE A 89 0.22 0.72 6.83
CA PHE A 89 -0.94 0.58 5.96
C PHE A 89 -0.84 -0.71 5.14
N GLU A 90 -2.00 -1.19 4.72
CA GLU A 90 -2.15 -2.25 3.73
C GLU A 90 -3.25 -1.84 2.76
N LYS A 91 -3.02 -2.08 1.47
CA LYS A 91 -3.99 -1.85 0.41
C LYS A 91 -4.04 -3.09 -0.47
N THR A 92 -5.25 -3.56 -0.73
CA THR A 92 -5.50 -4.71 -1.59
C THR A 92 -6.47 -4.29 -2.67
N LEU A 93 -6.07 -4.51 -3.92
CA LEU A 93 -6.85 -4.16 -5.11
C LEU A 93 -7.03 -5.42 -5.95
N ARG A 94 -8.29 -5.81 -6.18
CA ARG A 94 -8.64 -6.94 -7.04
C ARG A 94 -9.00 -6.44 -8.42
N PHE A 95 -8.54 -7.14 -9.44
CA PHE A 95 -8.75 -6.80 -10.84
C PHE A 95 -9.73 -7.80 -11.49
N PRO A 96 -10.51 -7.39 -12.50
CA PRO A 96 -11.38 -8.29 -13.25
C PRO A 96 -10.67 -9.43 -14.00
N LYS A 97 -9.36 -9.30 -14.24
CA LYS A 97 -8.52 -10.28 -14.95
C LYS A 97 -7.23 -10.51 -14.19
N SER A 98 -6.64 -11.68 -14.38
CA SER A 98 -5.33 -12.01 -13.81
C SER A 98 -4.28 -11.00 -14.26
N ILE A 99 -3.46 -10.56 -13.30
CA ILE A 99 -2.31 -9.67 -13.46
C ILE A 99 -1.00 -10.38 -13.10
N GLN A 100 -1.02 -11.70 -12.86
CA GLN A 100 0.13 -12.49 -12.39
C GLN A 100 1.40 -12.34 -13.23
N ASN A 101 1.22 -12.17 -14.55
CA ASN A 101 2.31 -12.04 -15.51
C ASN A 101 2.47 -10.60 -16.02
N ALA A 102 1.81 -9.63 -15.38
CA ALA A 102 1.90 -8.24 -15.80
C ALA A 102 3.31 -7.70 -15.53
N THR A 103 3.84 -6.94 -16.49
CA THR A 103 5.05 -6.14 -16.26
C THR A 103 4.66 -4.96 -15.38
N ILE A 104 5.34 -4.83 -14.23
CA ILE A 104 5.09 -3.79 -13.24
C ILE A 104 6.12 -2.68 -13.43
N GLU A 105 5.63 -1.48 -13.77
CA GLU A 105 6.41 -0.25 -13.74
C GLU A 105 5.78 0.70 -12.72
N HIS A 106 6.58 1.40 -11.93
CA HIS A 106 6.05 2.36 -10.97
C HIS A 106 6.87 3.65 -10.93
N ASN A 107 6.19 4.73 -10.58
CA ASN A 107 6.78 6.03 -10.28
C ASN A 107 6.14 6.59 -9.00
N PHE A 108 6.86 7.45 -8.31
CA PHE A 108 6.35 8.16 -7.14
C PHE A 108 6.51 9.65 -7.35
N ASP A 109 5.38 10.35 -7.45
CA ASP A 109 5.38 11.76 -7.75
C ASP A 109 4.35 12.48 -6.87
N ASN A 110 4.77 13.56 -6.22
CA ASN A 110 3.90 14.43 -5.41
C ASN A 110 3.03 13.69 -4.37
N GLY A 111 3.57 12.63 -3.76
CA GLY A 111 2.85 11.82 -2.78
C GLY A 111 1.86 10.82 -3.39
N LEU A 112 1.90 10.60 -4.70
CA LEU A 112 1.16 9.55 -5.39
C LEU A 112 2.11 8.46 -5.87
N LEU A 113 1.84 7.22 -5.47
CA LEU A 113 2.43 6.06 -6.11
C LEU A 113 1.59 5.70 -7.34
N ILE A 114 2.24 5.72 -8.49
CA ILE A 114 1.63 5.45 -9.79
C ILE A 114 2.18 4.12 -10.29
N ILE A 115 1.33 3.11 -10.41
CA ILE A 115 1.70 1.76 -10.85
C ILE A 115 1.04 1.48 -12.20
N ASN A 116 1.85 1.12 -13.18
CA ASN A 116 1.43 0.61 -14.47
C ASN A 116 1.59 -0.91 -14.48
N LEU A 117 0.48 -1.62 -14.66
CA LEU A 117 0.44 -3.06 -14.84
C LEU A 117 0.16 -3.35 -16.31
N LYS A 118 1.21 -3.57 -17.11
CA LYS A 118 1.06 -3.88 -18.54
C LYS A 118 0.73 -5.36 -18.71
N LYS A 119 -0.25 -5.67 -19.56
CA LYS A 119 -0.58 -7.06 -19.91
C LYS A 119 0.68 -7.76 -20.43
N ALA A 120 0.85 -9.03 -20.09
CA ALA A 120 1.84 -9.87 -20.76
C ALA A 120 1.51 -9.93 -22.26
N GLU A 121 2.54 -9.86 -23.11
CA GLU A 121 2.40 -10.20 -24.54
C GLU A 121 1.98 -11.66 -24.71
#